data_AF-A0A5Q5CND7-F1
#
_entry.id   AF-A0A5Q5CND7-F1
#
_cell.length_a   1.000
_cell.length_b   1.000
_cell.length_c   1.000
_cell.angle_alpha   90.00
_cell.angle_beta   90.00
_cell.angle_gamma   90.00
#
_symmetry.space_group_name_H-M   'P 1'
#
loop_
_entity.id
_entity.type
_entity.pdbx_description
1 polymer ?
#
loop_
_entity_poly.entity_id
_entity_poly.type
_entity_poly.pdbx_seq_one_letter_code
_entity_poly.pdbx_strand_id
1 'polypeptide(L)'
;MTPARETTPEARLRASGLRVTAPRLAVLSALEQAPHSTADDVAKQVREALGKVSTQAIYDVLRACVSAGLVRRIEPAGSSARYETRIGDNHHHLVCRRCGRVADVDCIVGAAPLLGHPSPRGRFHRRRGRSRLLGHMRGLSRGAAGGRGVLPSVTGLA
;
A
#
# COMPACT_ATOMS: atom_id res chain seq x y z
N MET A 1 -17.51 -17.46 15.46
CA MET A 1 -16.55 -16.49 14.91
C MET A 1 -17.21 -15.82 13.73
N THR A 2 -17.98 -14.75 13.99
CA THR A 2 -18.74 -14.04 12.96
C THR A 2 -17.75 -13.30 12.05
N PRO A 3 -17.77 -13.46 10.72
CA PRO A 3 -16.98 -12.58 9.87
C PRO A 3 -17.45 -11.16 10.14
N ALA A 4 -16.51 -10.26 10.46
CA ALA A 4 -16.80 -8.84 10.52
C ALA A 4 -17.47 -8.49 9.18
N ARG A 5 -18.76 -8.14 9.22
CA ARG A 5 -19.57 -7.84 8.03
C ARG A 5 -18.75 -6.96 7.11
N GLU A 6 -18.48 -7.43 5.88
CA GLU A 6 -17.87 -6.62 4.83
C GLU A 6 -18.66 -5.33 4.72
N THR A 7 -18.11 -4.28 5.33
CA THR A 7 -18.80 -3.01 5.45
C THR A 7 -18.48 -2.27 4.17
N THR A 8 -19.51 -2.04 3.34
CA THR A 8 -19.31 -1.41 2.03
C THR A 8 -18.56 -0.07 2.18
N PRO A 9 -17.80 0.37 1.16
CA PRO A 9 -17.09 1.65 1.22
C PRO A 9 -18.00 2.83 1.58
N GLU A 10 -19.25 2.83 1.14
CA GLU A 10 -20.25 3.85 1.49
C GLU A 10 -20.59 3.80 2.98
N ALA A 11 -20.77 2.62 3.56
CA ALA A 11 -21.07 2.45 4.97
C ALA A 11 -19.89 2.89 5.85
N ARG A 12 -18.65 2.57 5.45
CA ARG A 12 -17.42 3.04 6.11
C ARG A 12 -17.27 4.57 6.08
N LEU A 13 -17.58 5.19 4.94
CA LEU A 13 -17.59 6.66 4.83
C LEU A 13 -18.64 7.29 5.74
N ARG A 14 -19.88 6.77 5.75
CA ARG A 14 -20.94 7.28 6.64
C ARG A 14 -20.59 7.11 8.11
N ALA A 15 -20.08 5.94 8.50
CA ALA A 15 -19.69 5.65 9.88
C ALA A 15 -18.56 6.56 10.39
N SER A 16 -17.71 7.04 9.50
CA SER A 16 -16.63 7.99 9.82
C SER A 16 -17.01 9.47 9.67
N GLY A 17 -18.30 9.77 9.43
CA GLY A 17 -18.80 11.14 9.29
C GLY A 17 -18.43 11.82 7.96
N LEU A 18 -17.86 11.09 7.01
CA LEU A 18 -17.53 11.60 5.68
C LEU A 18 -18.73 11.49 4.74
N ARG A 19 -19.00 12.56 3.98
CA ARG A 19 -19.95 12.49 2.85
C ARG A 19 -19.51 11.41 1.85
N VAL A 20 -20.47 10.61 1.40
CA VAL A 20 -20.26 9.62 0.33
C VAL A 20 -20.22 10.36 -1.00
N THR A 21 -19.06 10.38 -1.65
CA THR A 21 -18.85 11.03 -2.95
C THR A 21 -18.11 10.09 -3.89
N ALA A 22 -18.31 10.26 -5.21
CA ALA A 22 -17.65 9.41 -6.20
C ALA A 22 -16.10 9.39 -6.06
N PRO A 23 -15.39 10.52 -5.86
CA PRO A 23 -13.95 10.49 -5.64
C PRO A 23 -13.52 9.71 -4.39
N ARG A 24 -14.28 9.79 -3.28
CA ARG A 24 -13.96 9.04 -2.05
C ARG A 24 -14.13 7.55 -2.23
N LEU A 25 -15.22 7.14 -2.88
CA LEU A 25 -15.46 5.73 -3.22
C LEU A 25 -14.37 5.19 -4.16
N ALA A 26 -14.03 5.95 -5.20
CA ALA A 26 -12.99 5.56 -6.14
C ALA A 26 -11.60 5.42 -5.47
N VAL A 27 -11.24 6.33 -4.56
CA VAL A 27 -9.97 6.22 -3.81
C VAL A 27 -9.96 4.98 -2.90
N LEU A 28 -11.04 4.69 -2.18
CA LEU A 28 -11.11 3.48 -1.34
C LEU A 28 -11.03 2.21 -2.19
N SER A 29 -11.77 2.15 -3.30
CA SER A 29 -11.73 1.03 -4.24
C SER A 29 -10.34 0.84 -4.85
N ALA A 30 -9.65 1.93 -5.23
CA ALA A 30 -8.29 1.88 -5.76
C ALA A 30 -7.31 1.24 -4.76
N LEU A 31 -7.40 1.64 -3.48
CA LEU A 31 -6.55 1.11 -2.42
C LEU A 31 -6.89 -0.34 -2.02
N GLU A 32 -8.15 -0.75 -2.17
CA GLU A 32 -8.57 -2.14 -1.98
C GLU A 32 -8.03 -3.06 -3.09
N GLN A 33 -8.01 -2.58 -4.33
CA GLN A 33 -7.47 -3.33 -5.47
C GLN A 33 -5.94 -3.35 -5.51
N ALA A 34 -5.30 -2.25 -5.10
CA ALA A 34 -3.85 -2.10 -5.09
C ALA A 34 -3.37 -1.51 -3.75
N PRO A 35 -3.18 -2.35 -2.72
CA PRO A 35 -2.60 -1.93 -1.44
C PRO A 35 -1.18 -1.34 -1.61
N HIS A 36 -0.80 -0.45 -0.71
CA HIS A 36 0.50 0.26 -0.73
C HIS A 36 0.74 1.14 -1.95
N SER A 37 -0.33 1.61 -2.58
CA SER A 37 -0.24 2.52 -3.72
C SER A 37 0.27 3.90 -3.29
N THR A 38 1.07 4.54 -4.14
CA THR A 38 1.43 5.95 -3.96
C THR A 38 0.24 6.85 -4.30
N ALA A 39 0.30 8.14 -3.96
CA ALA A 39 -0.75 9.08 -4.35
C ALA A 39 -0.91 9.18 -5.88
N ASP A 40 0.19 9.03 -6.63
CA ASP A 40 0.18 9.06 -8.10
C ASP A 40 -0.47 7.80 -8.69
N ASP A 41 -0.18 6.62 -8.11
CA ASP A 41 -0.83 5.36 -8.51
C ASP A 41 -2.35 5.43 -8.30
N VAL A 42 -2.78 5.94 -7.13
CA VAL A 42 -4.20 6.17 -6.83
C VAL A 42 -4.80 7.18 -7.80
N ALA A 43 -4.12 8.29 -8.06
CA ALA A 43 -4.63 9.32 -8.97
C ALA A 43 -4.79 8.79 -10.40
N LYS A 44 -3.91 7.89 -10.86
CA LYS A 44 -4.03 7.22 -12.15
C LYS A 44 -5.30 6.35 -12.20
N GLN A 45 -5.47 5.44 -11.24
CA GLN A 45 -6.64 4.54 -11.20
C GLN A 45 -7.96 5.30 -11.06
N VAL A 46 -8.01 6.34 -10.22
CA VAL A 46 -9.23 7.15 -10.04
C VAL A 46 -9.60 7.89 -11.33
N ARG A 47 -8.61 8.37 -12.10
CA ARG A 47 -8.87 9.03 -13.38
C ARG A 47 -9.31 8.06 -14.46
N GLU A 48 -8.81 6.83 -14.44
CA GLU A 48 -9.30 5.76 -15.32
C GLU A 48 -10.78 5.45 -15.04
N ALA A 49 -11.21 5.51 -13.78
CA ALA A 49 -12.60 5.24 -13.38
C ALA A 49 -13.56 6.44 -13.56
N LEU A 50 -13.13 7.67 -13.24
CA LEU A 50 -14.02 8.85 -13.16
C LEU A 50 -13.72 9.92 -14.22
N GLY A 51 -12.66 9.77 -15.02
CA GLY A 51 -12.21 10.79 -15.96
C GLY A 51 -11.33 11.86 -15.29
N LYS A 52 -11.63 13.15 -15.52
CA LYS A 52 -10.74 14.25 -15.06
C LYS A 52 -10.98 14.60 -13.59
N VAL A 53 -10.15 14.05 -12.71
CA VAL A 53 -10.04 14.47 -11.30
C VAL A 53 -8.70 15.18 -11.07
N SER A 54 -8.74 16.34 -10.41
CA SER A 54 -7.53 17.12 -10.12
C SER A 54 -6.63 16.40 -9.12
N THR A 55 -5.31 16.58 -9.24
CA THR A 55 -4.35 16.00 -8.28
C THR A 55 -4.65 16.49 -6.86
N GLN A 56 -4.96 17.78 -6.69
CA GLN A 56 -5.31 18.36 -5.39
C GLN A 56 -6.50 17.64 -4.75
N ALA A 57 -7.56 17.37 -5.52
CA ALA A 57 -8.74 16.66 -4.99
C ALA A 57 -8.41 15.24 -4.50
N ILE A 58 -7.49 14.53 -5.18
CA ILE A 58 -7.02 13.22 -4.72
C ILE A 58 -6.28 13.33 -3.39
N TYR A 59 -5.37 14.30 -3.25
CA TYR A 59 -4.65 14.54 -2.00
C TYR A 59 -5.60 14.93 -0.85
N ASP A 60 -6.60 15.76 -1.12
CA ASP A 60 -7.60 16.16 -0.12
C ASP A 60 -8.45 14.97 0.34
N VAL A 61 -8.83 14.09 -0.59
CA VAL A 61 -9.54 12.84 -0.27
C VAL A 61 -8.65 11.91 0.56
N LEU A 62 -7.41 11.67 0.16
CA LEU A 62 -6.47 10.84 0.93
C LEU A 62 -6.27 11.38 2.34
N ARG A 63 -6.07 12.70 2.49
CA ARG A 63 -5.93 13.36 3.79
C ARG A 63 -7.18 13.18 4.65
N ALA A 64 -8.37 13.37 4.08
CA ALA A 64 -9.63 13.19 4.79
C ALA A 64 -9.82 11.74 5.24
N CYS A 65 -9.55 10.77 4.38
CA CYS A 65 -9.66 9.34 4.71
C CYS A 65 -8.64 8.91 5.77
N VAL A 66 -7.42 9.45 5.74
CA VAL A 66 -6.41 9.20 6.79
C VAL A 66 -6.86 9.78 8.13
N SER A 67 -7.35 11.02 8.12
CA SER A 67 -7.84 11.69 9.35
C SER A 67 -9.06 10.99 9.94
N ALA A 68 -9.89 10.38 9.09
CA ALA A 68 -11.06 9.60 9.45
C ALA A 68 -10.74 8.15 9.87
N GLY A 69 -9.47 7.73 9.83
CA GLY A 69 -9.08 6.36 10.18
C GLY A 69 -9.59 5.31 9.18
N LEU A 70 -9.83 5.69 7.92
CA LEU A 70 -10.22 4.78 6.83
C LEU A 70 -9.06 4.35 5.95
N VAL A 71 -7.98 5.13 5.94
CA VAL A 71 -6.74 4.85 5.20
C VAL A 71 -5.54 5.03 6.13
N ARG A 72 -4.56 4.12 6.06
CA ARG A 72 -3.26 4.28 6.71
C ARG A 72 -2.27 4.89 5.72
N ARG A 73 -1.42 5.80 6.18
CA ARG A 73 -0.29 6.36 5.42
C ARG A 73 1.01 5.80 5.97
N ILE A 74 1.85 5.28 5.09
CA ILE A 74 3.15 4.68 5.41
C ILE A 74 4.22 5.44 4.63
N GLU A 75 5.29 5.81 5.32
CA GLU A 75 6.42 6.53 4.71
C GLU A 75 7.73 5.77 4.95
N PRO A 76 8.06 4.80 4.09
CA PRO A 76 9.36 4.16 4.14
C PRO A 76 10.48 5.18 3.89
N ALA A 77 11.56 5.09 4.66
CA ALA A 77 12.70 5.99 4.51
C ALA A 77 13.23 5.99 3.07
N GLY A 78 13.32 7.18 2.46
CA GLY A 78 13.82 7.36 1.10
C GLY A 78 12.84 6.92 0.00
N SER A 79 11.55 6.80 0.29
CA SER A 79 10.50 6.50 -0.70
C SER A 79 9.29 7.41 -0.51
N SER A 80 8.48 7.56 -1.58
CA SER A 80 7.21 8.28 -1.51
C SER A 80 6.24 7.64 -0.52
N ALA A 81 5.36 8.44 0.06
CA ALA A 81 4.28 7.96 0.91
C ALA A 81 3.38 6.97 0.15
N ARG A 82 2.98 5.91 0.86
CA ARG A 82 2.09 4.86 0.37
C ARG A 82 0.85 4.78 1.26
N TYR A 83 -0.24 4.30 0.68
CA TYR A 83 -1.55 4.28 1.31
C TYR A 83 -2.17 2.88 1.24
N GLU A 84 -2.97 2.53 2.24
CA GLU A 84 -3.71 1.26 2.32
C GLU A 84 -5.00 1.41 3.13
N THR A 85 -5.97 0.53 2.92
CA THR A 85 -7.22 0.47 3.70
C THR A 85 -7.18 -0.53 4.85
N ARG A 86 -6.13 -1.36 4.91
CA ARG A 86 -5.92 -2.37 5.96
C ARG A 86 -5.46 -1.68 7.25
N ILE A 87 -6.38 -1.53 8.19
CA ILE A 87 -6.17 -0.79 9.44
C ILE A 87 -6.63 -1.62 10.62
N GLY A 88 -5.94 -1.46 11.75
CA GLY A 88 -6.35 -2.04 13.03
C GLY A 88 -5.84 -3.45 13.27
N ASP A 89 -5.01 -3.96 12.37
CA ASP A 89 -4.26 -5.18 12.56
C ASP A 89 -2.77 -4.89 12.78
N ASN A 90 -2.08 -5.88 13.35
CA ASN A 90 -0.66 -5.84 13.62
C ASN A 90 0.09 -6.55 12.48
N HIS A 91 0.21 -5.87 11.34
CA HIS A 91 1.09 -6.29 10.25
C HIS A 91 2.27 -5.31 10.13
N HIS A 92 3.40 -5.84 9.68
CA HIS A 92 4.63 -5.07 9.47
C HIS A 92 4.89 -4.90 7.97
N HIS A 93 5.28 -3.69 7.56
CA HIS A 93 5.70 -3.40 6.19
C HIS A 93 7.19 -3.70 5.98
N LEU A 94 7.50 -4.70 5.16
CA LEU A 94 8.86 -4.96 4.68
C LEU A 94 9.10 -4.22 3.37
N VAL A 95 10.15 -3.38 3.34
CA VAL A 95 10.46 -2.53 2.19
C VAL A 95 11.76 -3.01 1.54
N CYS A 96 11.71 -3.38 0.26
CA CYS A 96 12.89 -3.77 -0.49
C CYS A 96 13.80 -2.57 -0.74
N ARG A 97 15.01 -2.57 -0.17
CA ARG A 97 16.00 -1.48 -0.33
C ARG A 97 16.52 -1.28 -1.76
N ARG A 98 16.31 -2.26 -2.65
CA ARG A 98 16.78 -2.21 -4.04
C ARG A 98 15.71 -1.68 -5.01
N CYS A 99 14.45 -2.03 -4.80
CA CYS A 99 13.37 -1.70 -5.73
C CYS A 99 12.17 -0.96 -5.10
N GLY A 100 12.16 -0.73 -3.79
CA GLY A 100 11.10 0.00 -3.08
C GLY A 100 9.78 -0.75 -2.96
N ARG A 101 9.71 -2.04 -3.34
CA ARG A 101 8.51 -2.87 -3.18
C ARG A 101 8.21 -3.06 -1.69
N VAL A 102 6.94 -2.93 -1.33
CA VAL A 102 6.42 -3.18 0.02
C VAL A 102 5.69 -4.52 0.03
N ALA A 103 5.94 -5.32 1.06
CA ALA A 103 5.22 -6.55 1.34
C ALA A 103 4.79 -6.57 2.80
N ASP A 104 3.59 -7.09 3.05
CA ASP A 104 3.08 -7.26 4.41
C ASP A 104 3.55 -8.56 5.01
N VAL A 105 3.87 -8.50 6.30
CA VAL A 105 4.06 -9.67 7.13
C VAL A 105 3.13 -9.53 8.34
N ASP A 106 2.18 -10.45 8.44
CA ASP A 106 1.32 -10.56 9.62
C ASP A 106 2.20 -10.88 10.83
N CYS A 107 2.01 -10.14 11.93
CA CYS A 107 2.72 -10.44 13.16
C CYS A 107 2.08 -11.68 13.82
N ILE A 108 2.82 -12.79 13.94
CA ILE A 108 2.39 -13.99 14.68
C ILE A 108 2.57 -13.82 16.21
N VAL A 109 3.01 -12.66 16.69
CA VAL A 109 3.26 -12.46 18.11
C VAL A 109 1.98 -12.01 18.82
N GLY A 110 1.36 -12.93 19.57
CA GLY A 110 0.31 -12.62 20.53
C GLY A 110 0.81 -11.59 21.57
N ALA A 111 0.00 -10.55 21.78
CA ALA A 111 0.26 -9.37 22.61
C ALA A 111 1.51 -8.55 22.20
N ALA A 112 1.32 -7.23 22.10
CA ALA A 112 2.40 -6.28 21.86
C ALA A 112 3.52 -6.47 22.90
N PRO A 113 4.80 -6.57 22.50
CA PRO A 113 5.90 -6.42 23.44
C PRO A 113 5.83 -4.98 23.94
N LEU A 114 5.36 -4.80 25.18
CA LEU A 114 5.46 -3.54 25.89
C LEU A 114 6.96 -3.19 25.94
N LEU A 115 7.37 -2.22 25.12
CA LEU A 115 8.63 -1.51 25.32
C LEU A 115 8.46 -0.66 26.58
N GLY A 116 8.80 -1.23 27.73
CA GLY A 116 8.65 -0.56 29.01
C GLY A 116 9.51 -1.19 30.10
N HIS A 117 10.82 -0.93 30.05
CA HIS A 117 11.67 -0.44 31.16
C HIS A 117 13.17 -0.75 30.88
N PRO A 118 14.06 0.25 30.80
CA PRO A 118 15.48 0.00 30.99
C PRO A 118 15.77 -0.15 32.50
N SER A 119 16.08 -1.37 32.94
CA SER A 119 16.74 -1.58 34.25
C SER A 119 18.14 -0.96 34.21
N PRO A 120 18.56 -0.14 35.20
CA PRO A 120 19.80 0.64 35.11
C PRO A 120 21.05 -0.15 35.53
N ARG A 121 21.14 -1.45 35.25
CA ARG A 121 22.29 -2.29 35.62
C ARG A 121 22.65 -3.32 34.57
N GLY A 122 23.00 -2.85 33.38
CA GLY A 122 23.55 -3.70 32.31
C GLY A 122 24.52 -2.93 31.44
N ARG A 123 25.80 -2.94 31.82
CA ARG A 123 26.91 -2.30 31.09
C ARG A 123 27.05 -2.96 29.70
N PHE A 124 26.56 -2.30 28.64
CA PHE A 124 26.73 -2.79 27.27
C PHE A 124 28.07 -2.31 26.69
N HIS A 125 29.03 -3.23 26.59
CA HIS A 125 30.23 -3.03 25.78
C HIS A 125 29.89 -3.16 24.30
N ARG A 126 30.16 -2.10 23.53
CA ARG A 126 30.00 -2.07 22.07
C ARG A 126 31.10 -2.91 21.42
N ARG A 127 30.86 -4.21 21.17
CA ARG A 127 31.69 -4.98 20.23
C ARG A 127 31.17 -4.75 18.81
N ARG A 128 31.97 -4.08 17.98
CA ARG A 128 31.77 -4.03 16.53
C ARG A 128 31.98 -5.45 15.98
N GLY A 129 30.92 -6.08 15.47
CA GLY A 129 30.99 -7.35 14.76
C GLY A 129 30.10 -7.30 13.53
N ARG A 130 30.71 -7.38 12.35
CA ARG A 130 30.00 -7.50 11.06
C ARG A 130 29.34 -8.88 11.00
N SER A 131 28.01 -8.93 11.00
CA SER A 131 27.27 -10.16 10.69
C SER A 131 26.73 -10.09 9.27
N ARG A 132 27.43 -10.77 8.36
CA ARG A 132 26.88 -11.22 7.08
C ARG A 132 25.80 -12.26 7.39
N LEU A 133 24.56 -12.01 6.95
CA LEU A 133 23.61 -13.09 6.69
C LEU A 133 23.44 -13.20 5.17
N LEU A 134 23.98 -14.27 4.59
CA LEU A 134 23.60 -14.70 3.25
C LEU A 134 22.23 -15.38 3.36
N GLY A 135 21.21 -14.79 2.73
CA GLY A 135 19.97 -15.46 2.39
C GLY A 135 19.77 -15.37 0.88
N HIS A 136 20.14 -16.43 0.15
CA HIS A 136 19.85 -16.53 -1.28
C HIS A 136 18.34 -16.69 -1.48
N MET A 137 17.65 -15.67 -1.98
CA MET A 137 16.38 -15.89 -2.68
C MET A 137 16.70 -16.47 -4.05
N ARG A 138 16.41 -17.76 -4.22
CA ARG A 138 16.41 -18.43 -5.54
C ARG A 138 15.44 -17.70 -6.46
N GLY A 139 15.90 -17.44 -7.68
CA GLY A 139 15.21 -16.64 -8.67
C GLY A 139 13.96 -17.31 -9.22
N LEU A 140 12.89 -16.51 -9.37
CA LEU A 140 11.97 -16.71 -10.48
C LEU A 140 12.42 -15.84 -11.65
N SER A 141 12.71 -16.51 -12.74
CA SER A 141 13.24 -16.00 -14.00
C SER A 141 12.35 -14.93 -14.60
N ARG A 142 12.97 -13.83 -15.03
CA ARG A 142 12.41 -12.85 -15.97
C ARG A 142 12.40 -13.50 -17.35
N GLY A 143 11.23 -13.67 -17.97
CA GLY A 143 11.09 -13.77 -19.42
C GLY A 143 10.84 -12.37 -19.96
N ALA A 144 11.87 -11.73 -20.50
CA ALA A 144 11.76 -10.43 -21.15
C ALA A 144 11.78 -10.59 -22.68
N ALA A 145 10.87 -9.85 -23.30
CA ALA A 145 11.01 -9.11 -24.56
C ALA A 145 11.27 -9.86 -25.89
N GLY A 146 10.33 -9.64 -26.82
CA GLY A 146 10.65 -8.95 -28.07
C GLY A 146 10.57 -9.78 -29.34
N GLY A 147 9.62 -9.42 -30.21
CA GLY A 147 9.57 -9.89 -31.59
C GLY A 147 8.54 -9.12 -32.40
N ARG A 148 9.02 -8.23 -33.26
CA ARG A 148 8.27 -7.40 -34.21
C ARG A 148 7.53 -8.28 -35.23
N GLY A 149 6.38 -7.84 -35.74
CA GLY A 149 5.81 -8.45 -36.95
C GLY A 149 4.45 -7.90 -37.38
N VAL A 150 4.49 -6.87 -38.23
CA VAL A 150 3.69 -6.70 -39.47
C VAL A 150 2.15 -6.74 -39.39
N LEU A 151 1.54 -5.58 -39.66
CA LEU A 151 0.17 -5.40 -40.17
C LEU A 151 -0.02 -6.11 -41.53
N PRO A 152 -1.23 -6.60 -41.82
CA PRO A 152 -1.88 -6.10 -43.02
C PRO A 152 -3.37 -5.80 -42.77
N SER A 153 -3.75 -4.53 -43.01
CA SER A 153 -5.13 -4.15 -43.26
C SER A 153 -5.35 -4.27 -44.76
N VAL A 154 -6.03 -5.34 -45.20
CA VAL A 154 -6.53 -5.46 -46.56
C VAL A 154 -7.93 -4.85 -46.63
N THR A 155 -7.98 -3.71 -47.31
CA THR A 155 -9.01 -3.17 -48.20
C THR A 155 -10.34 -3.93 -48.27
N GLY A 156 -11.42 -3.24 -47.89
CA GLY A 156 -12.77 -3.56 -48.38
C GLY A 156 -12.93 -3.10 -49.83
N LEU A 157 -13.63 -3.90 -50.63
CA LEU A 157 -14.27 -3.47 -51.87
C LEU A 157 -15.50 -4.36 -52.10
N ALA A 158 -16.61 -3.68 -52.46
CA ALA A 158 -17.92 -4.15 -52.90
C ALA A 158 -18.88 -4.70 -51.82
#